data_AF-A0A8T7GWV6-F1
#
_entry.id   AF-A0A8T7GWV6-F1
#
_cell.length_a   1.000
_cell.length_b   1.000
_cell.length_c   1.000
_cell.angle_alpha   90.00
_cell.angle_beta   90.00
_cell.angle_gamma   90.00
#
_symmetry.space_group_name_H-M   'P 1'
#
loop_
_entity.id
_entity.type
_entity.pdbx_description
1 polymer ?
#
loop_
_entity_poly.entity_id
_entity_poly.type
_entity_poly.pdbx_seq_one_letter_code
_entity_poly.pdbx_strand_id
1 'polypeptide(L)'
;MQRRSPARSSRRRLRGQASVLAVVVLVIAAMFIGLALLGYTMSWLNIQRTRQALTNAISQAMSGLGLYVEQVDNATFYIGVVDLLGGPYTFYVTLLNTSNYAPILNYIAYNATSGLTVYPPVYAPVSYVMILGSTGSYIPLAAFTNVYPKVYKVTVYSTISQLLVINATRPGNYTLIFMIQFDNYYYEFNRLRLSSG
;
A
#
# COMPACT_ATOMS: atom_id res chain seq x y z
N MET A 1 -12.16 -53.46 -78.32
CA MET A 1 -11.54 -52.14 -78.06
C MET A 1 -11.60 -51.85 -76.56
N GLN A 2 -10.45 -51.86 -75.87
CA GLN A 2 -10.35 -51.68 -74.41
C GLN A 2 -10.51 -50.22 -74.00
N ARG A 3 -11.47 -49.93 -73.10
CA ARG A 3 -11.57 -48.64 -72.39
C ARG A 3 -10.58 -48.62 -71.22
N ARG A 4 -9.62 -47.69 -71.25
CA ARG A 4 -8.80 -47.32 -70.08
C ARG A 4 -9.50 -46.22 -69.28
N SER A 5 -9.55 -46.40 -67.97
CA SER A 5 -10.13 -45.47 -66.99
C SER A 5 -8.99 -44.77 -66.23
N PRO A 6 -8.96 -43.43 -66.08
CA PRO A 6 -8.02 -42.76 -65.21
C PRO A 6 -8.74 -42.09 -64.03
N ALA A 7 -8.72 -42.73 -62.86
CA ALA A 7 -9.21 -42.12 -61.62
C ALA A 7 -8.31 -42.49 -60.44
N ARG A 8 -7.06 -42.00 -60.44
CA ARG A 8 -6.13 -42.14 -59.29
C ARG A 8 -5.08 -41.02 -59.29
N SER A 9 -5.50 -39.77 -59.08
CA SER A 9 -4.53 -38.68 -58.80
C SER A 9 -4.97 -37.67 -57.73
N SER A 10 -6.23 -37.66 -57.28
CA SER A 10 -6.73 -36.63 -56.36
C SER A 10 -6.46 -36.88 -54.86
N ARG A 11 -6.21 -38.13 -54.42
CA ARG A 11 -6.05 -38.45 -52.99
C ARG A 11 -4.70 -38.05 -52.36
N ARG A 12 -3.65 -37.78 -53.14
CA ARG A 12 -2.34 -37.37 -52.59
C ARG A 12 -2.26 -35.88 -52.24
N ARG A 13 -3.06 -35.01 -52.86
CA ARG A 13 -3.03 -33.55 -52.59
C ARG A 13 -3.72 -33.16 -51.27
N LEU A 14 -4.76 -33.89 -50.87
CA LEU A 14 -5.51 -33.58 -49.63
C LEU A 14 -4.74 -33.91 -48.34
N ARG A 15 -3.83 -34.90 -48.35
CA ARG A 15 -3.00 -35.22 -47.17
C ARG A 15 -1.92 -34.17 -46.89
N GLY A 16 -1.36 -33.53 -47.92
CA GLY A 16 -0.35 -32.47 -47.77
C GLY A 16 -0.95 -31.13 -47.30
N GLN A 17 -2.18 -30.81 -47.69
CA GLN A 17 -2.86 -29.59 -47.22
C GLN A 17 -3.36 -29.71 -45.78
N ALA A 18 -3.85 -30.89 -45.37
CA ALA A 18 -4.25 -31.14 -43.98
C ALA A 18 -3.06 -31.06 -43.01
N SER A 19 -1.87 -31.51 -43.41
CA SER A 19 -0.65 -31.38 -42.59
C SER A 19 -0.17 -29.94 -42.49
N VAL A 20 -0.27 -29.14 -43.55
CA VAL A 20 0.12 -27.71 -43.52
C VAL A 20 -0.84 -26.92 -42.64
N LEU A 21 -2.14 -27.16 -42.73
CA LEU A 21 -3.13 -26.50 -41.88
C LEU A 21 -2.89 -26.81 -40.39
N ALA A 22 -2.61 -28.07 -40.04
CA ALA A 22 -2.30 -28.48 -38.67
C ALA A 22 -1.03 -27.78 -38.14
N VAL A 23 0.01 -27.65 -38.96
CA VAL A 23 1.24 -26.93 -38.59
C VAL A 23 0.96 -25.44 -38.37
N VAL A 24 0.17 -24.80 -39.24
CA VAL A 24 -0.19 -23.38 -39.07
C VAL A 24 -0.98 -23.15 -37.79
N VAL A 25 -1.96 -24.02 -37.49
CA VAL A 25 -2.74 -23.94 -36.24
C VAL A 25 -1.84 -24.14 -35.01
N LEU A 26 -0.89 -25.07 -35.05
CA LEU A 26 0.08 -25.27 -33.98
C LEU A 26 1.00 -24.07 -33.76
N VAL A 27 1.49 -23.45 -34.84
CA VAL A 27 2.31 -22.24 -34.77
C VAL A 27 1.51 -21.09 -34.17
N ILE A 28 0.28 -20.88 -34.62
CA ILE A 28 -0.60 -19.84 -34.07
C ILE A 28 -0.87 -20.09 -32.59
N ALA A 29 -1.20 -21.32 -32.20
CA ALA A 29 -1.42 -21.68 -30.80
C ALA A 29 -0.16 -21.44 -29.94
N ALA A 30 1.02 -21.82 -30.43
CA ALA A 30 2.29 -21.57 -29.75
C ALA A 30 2.58 -20.07 -29.58
N MET A 31 2.26 -19.24 -30.58
CA MET A 31 2.39 -17.78 -30.49
C MET A 31 1.44 -17.19 -29.44
N PHE A 32 0.18 -17.65 -29.37
CA PHE A 32 -0.76 -17.20 -28.34
C PHE A 32 -0.31 -17.57 -26.93
N ILE A 33 0.19 -18.80 -26.72
CA ILE A 33 0.75 -19.23 -25.44
C ILE A 33 1.98 -18.39 -25.08
N GLY A 34 2.88 -18.14 -26.04
CA GLY A 34 4.06 -17.29 -25.84
C GLY A 34 3.70 -15.86 -25.41
N LEU A 35 2.72 -15.25 -26.07
CA LEU A 35 2.24 -13.90 -25.71
C LEU A 35 1.57 -13.88 -24.33
N ALA A 36 0.77 -14.90 -24.00
CA ALA A 36 0.15 -15.00 -22.68
C ALA A 36 1.19 -15.15 -21.55
N LEU A 37 2.24 -15.96 -21.78
CA LEU A 37 3.35 -16.12 -20.82
C LEU A 37 4.17 -14.85 -20.67
N LEU A 38 4.42 -14.12 -21.76
CA LEU A 38 5.07 -12.81 -21.70
C LEU A 38 4.23 -11.79 -20.91
N GLY A 39 2.92 -11.75 -21.16
CA GLY A 39 2.00 -10.91 -20.39
C GLY A 39 2.00 -11.25 -18.90
N TYR A 40 1.96 -12.54 -18.56
CA TYR A 40 2.00 -13.01 -17.18
C TYR A 40 3.32 -12.66 -16.48
N THR A 41 4.46 -12.90 -17.14
CA THR A 41 5.79 -12.61 -16.56
C THR A 41 6.00 -11.10 -16.37
N MET A 42 5.57 -10.27 -17.33
CA MET A 42 5.61 -8.81 -17.20
C MET A 42 4.72 -8.30 -16.06
N SER A 43 3.51 -8.85 -15.91
CA SER A 43 2.62 -8.53 -14.79
C SER A 43 3.25 -8.89 -13.44
N TRP A 44 3.81 -10.10 -13.34
CA TRP A 44 4.49 -10.56 -12.13
C TRP A 44 5.70 -9.69 -11.77
N LEU A 45 6.54 -9.34 -12.75
CA LEU A 45 7.68 -8.43 -12.55
C LEU A 45 7.22 -7.05 -12.05
N ASN A 46 6.12 -6.52 -12.58
CA ASN A 46 5.59 -5.24 -12.14
C ASN A 46 5.13 -5.32 -10.67
N ILE A 47 4.43 -6.39 -10.29
CA ILE A 47 4.01 -6.63 -8.89
C ILE A 47 5.22 -6.70 -7.95
N GLN A 48 6.29 -7.40 -8.34
CA GLN A 48 7.50 -7.47 -7.52
C GLN A 48 8.19 -6.10 -7.37
N ARG A 49 8.27 -5.32 -8.46
CA ARG A 49 8.84 -3.97 -8.42
C ARG A 49 8.04 -3.05 -7.50
N THR A 50 6.71 -3.04 -7.63
CA THR A 50 5.83 -2.24 -6.75
C THR A 50 5.97 -2.66 -5.29
N ARG A 51 6.00 -3.97 -5.02
CA ARG A 51 6.20 -4.49 -3.66
C ARG A 51 7.54 -4.06 -3.08
N GLN A 52 8.61 -4.13 -3.86
CA GLN A 52 9.93 -3.73 -3.41
C GLN A 52 10.03 -2.22 -3.20
N ALA A 53 9.42 -1.41 -4.08
CA ALA A 53 9.34 0.04 -3.90
C ALA A 53 8.59 0.41 -2.60
N LEU A 54 7.47 -0.27 -2.31
CA LEU A 54 6.73 -0.08 -1.06
C LEU A 54 7.59 -0.46 0.16
N THR A 55 8.24 -1.64 0.14
CA THR A 55 9.13 -2.07 1.23
C THR A 55 10.26 -1.07 1.47
N ASN A 56 10.87 -0.55 0.40
CA ASN A 56 11.92 0.46 0.50
C ASN A 56 11.38 1.77 1.11
N ALA A 57 10.19 2.21 0.68
CA ALA A 57 9.55 3.41 1.22
C ALA A 57 9.22 3.26 2.72
N ILE A 58 8.71 2.10 3.14
CA ILE A 58 8.46 1.78 4.56
C ILE A 58 9.78 1.75 5.34
N SER A 59 10.80 1.07 4.82
CA SER A 59 12.10 0.99 5.48
C SER A 59 12.71 2.37 5.67
N GLN A 60 12.64 3.23 4.64
CA GLN A 60 13.11 4.61 4.72
C GLN A 60 12.32 5.42 5.75
N ALA A 61 11.00 5.23 5.83
CA ALA A 61 10.15 5.86 6.83
C ALA A 61 10.52 5.46 8.25
N MET A 62 10.72 4.16 8.48
CA MET A 62 11.11 3.62 9.78
C MET A 62 12.50 4.10 10.20
N SER A 63 13.46 4.19 9.27
CA SER A 63 14.81 4.66 9.58
C SER A 63 14.91 6.18 9.71
N GLY A 64 13.97 6.92 9.10
CA GLY A 64 14.06 8.36 9.00
C GLY A 64 13.35 9.13 10.10
N LEU A 65 12.52 8.46 10.89
CA LEU A 65 11.78 9.07 11.98
C LEU A 65 12.12 8.46 13.33
N GLY A 66 12.67 9.28 14.22
CA GLY A 66 12.69 9.00 15.65
C GLY A 66 11.37 9.45 16.27
N LEU A 67 10.71 8.55 17.02
CA LEU A 67 9.47 8.84 17.73
C LEU A 67 9.67 8.63 19.23
N TYR A 68 9.27 9.61 20.05
CA TYR A 68 9.12 9.42 21.49
C TYR A 68 7.75 9.94 21.95
N VAL A 69 7.24 9.38 23.03
CA VAL A 69 5.93 9.75 23.59
C VAL A 69 6.12 10.16 25.03
N GLU A 70 5.54 11.29 25.37
CA GLU A 70 5.39 11.78 26.74
C GLU A 70 3.91 12.00 27.00
N GLN A 71 3.39 11.38 28.06
CA GLN A 71 2.03 11.65 28.51
C GLN A 71 2.08 12.80 29.52
N VAL A 72 1.35 13.89 29.23
CA VAL A 72 1.36 15.11 30.06
C VAL A 72 0.22 15.08 31.08
N ASP A 73 -0.94 14.55 30.67
CA ASP A 73 -2.11 14.37 31.53
C ASP A 73 -2.97 13.18 31.03
N ASN A 74 -4.19 13.00 31.56
CA ASN A 74 -5.07 11.89 31.18
C ASN A 74 -5.71 12.04 29.78
N ALA A 75 -5.36 13.06 29.01
CA ALA A 75 -5.93 13.32 27.68
C ALA A 75 -4.89 13.76 26.65
N THR A 76 -3.74 14.26 27.10
CA THR A 76 -2.75 14.96 26.28
C THR A 76 -1.46 14.16 26.21
N PHE A 77 -1.07 13.86 24.98
CA PHE A 77 0.17 13.17 24.63
C PHE A 77 1.04 14.09 23.79
N TYR A 78 2.27 14.30 24.21
CA TYR A 78 3.31 14.91 23.40
C TYR A 78 4.09 13.83 22.67
N ILE A 79 4.19 14.00 21.37
CA ILE A 79 4.86 13.07 20.49
C ILE A 79 6.01 13.80 19.87
N GLY A 80 7.19 13.50 20.37
CA GLY A 80 8.42 13.92 19.77
C GLY A 80 8.62 13.24 18.44
N VAL A 81 8.80 14.04 17.41
CA VAL A 81 9.12 13.59 16.06
C VAL A 81 10.46 14.20 15.69
N VAL A 82 11.43 13.35 15.40
CA VAL A 82 12.78 13.74 15.00
C VAL A 82 13.01 13.23 13.58
N ASP A 83 13.30 14.13 12.65
CA ASP A 83 13.84 13.71 11.35
C ASP A 83 15.32 13.34 11.52
N LEU A 84 15.64 12.10 11.18
CA LEU A 84 16.99 11.52 11.28
C LEU A 84 17.76 11.62 9.97
N LEU A 85 17.12 11.99 8.85
CA LEU A 85 17.73 11.99 7.52
C LEU A 85 18.20 13.37 7.06
N GLY A 86 17.87 14.45 7.79
CA GLY A 86 18.39 15.78 7.50
C GLY A 86 17.66 16.51 6.38
N GLY A 87 16.41 16.16 6.11
CA GLY A 87 15.62 16.72 5.01
C GLY A 87 14.12 16.67 5.28
N PRO A 88 13.30 17.43 4.52
CA PRO A 88 11.88 17.50 4.78
C PRO A 88 11.23 16.12 4.63
N TYR A 89 10.67 15.61 5.72
CA TYR A 89 10.05 14.30 5.77
C TYR A 89 8.55 14.42 5.97
N THR A 90 7.76 13.76 5.12
CA THR A 90 6.30 13.78 5.20
C THR A 90 5.77 12.40 5.56
N PHE A 91 4.92 12.37 6.59
CA PHE A 91 4.15 11.20 6.98
C PHE A 91 2.69 11.57 7.24
N TYR A 92 1.91 10.56 7.50
CA TYR A 92 0.50 10.66 7.79
C TYR A 92 0.22 10.01 9.14
N VAL A 93 -0.72 10.56 9.87
CA VAL A 93 -1.04 10.10 11.22
C VAL A 93 -2.55 10.06 11.43
N THR A 94 -3.02 9.00 12.08
CA THR A 94 -4.41 8.87 12.52
C THR A 94 -4.46 8.31 13.93
N LEU A 95 -5.43 8.77 14.72
CA LEU A 95 -5.67 8.32 16.08
C LEU A 95 -7.01 7.59 16.17
N LEU A 96 -6.94 6.33 16.58
CA LEU A 96 -8.07 5.41 16.63
C LEU A 96 -8.27 4.89 18.04
N ASN A 97 -9.48 4.45 18.36
CA ASN A 97 -9.73 3.68 19.58
C ASN A 97 -9.10 2.28 19.42
N THR A 98 -8.36 1.81 20.43
CA THR A 98 -7.66 0.52 20.36
C THR A 98 -8.60 -0.68 20.26
N SER A 99 -9.80 -0.60 20.84
CA SER A 99 -10.73 -1.73 20.93
C SER A 99 -11.49 -1.98 19.63
N ASN A 100 -11.85 -0.93 18.90
CA ASN A 100 -12.70 -1.05 17.71
C ASN A 100 -12.18 -0.30 16.47
N TYR A 101 -10.98 0.28 16.55
CA TYR A 101 -10.38 1.08 15.47
C TYR A 101 -11.27 2.24 14.98
N ALA A 102 -12.29 2.64 15.75
CA ALA A 102 -13.11 3.79 15.42
C ALA A 102 -12.26 5.06 15.52
N PRO A 103 -12.39 6.00 14.57
CA PRO A 103 -11.68 7.26 14.65
C PRO A 103 -12.17 8.05 15.86
N ILE A 104 -11.23 8.49 16.67
CA ILE A 104 -11.55 9.39 17.77
C ILE A 104 -11.73 10.79 17.18
N LEU A 105 -12.78 11.50 17.60
CA LEU A 105 -12.95 12.92 17.31
C LEU A 105 -11.86 13.70 18.06
N ASN A 106 -10.73 13.92 17.41
CA ASN A 106 -9.59 14.61 18.00
C ASN A 106 -9.25 15.92 17.30
N TYR A 107 -8.53 16.74 18.06
CA TYR A 107 -7.74 17.84 17.56
C TYR A 107 -6.27 17.45 17.75
N ILE A 108 -5.56 17.19 16.64
CA ILE A 108 -4.10 17.14 16.67
C ILE A 108 -3.64 18.59 16.63
N ALA A 109 -3.18 19.09 17.77
CA ALA A 109 -2.55 20.39 17.89
C ALA A 109 -1.06 20.24 17.56
N TYR A 110 -0.38 21.33 17.24
CA TYR A 110 1.07 21.32 17.14
C TYR A 110 1.62 22.62 17.69
N ASN A 111 2.76 22.54 18.36
CA ASN A 111 3.49 23.74 18.74
C ASN A 111 4.32 24.16 17.53
N ALA A 112 3.94 25.28 16.91
CA ALA A 112 4.45 25.74 15.62
C ALA A 112 5.87 26.34 15.68
N THR A 113 6.64 26.10 16.74
CA THR A 113 8.01 26.62 16.91
C THR A 113 9.00 25.86 16.01
N SER A 114 8.83 26.09 14.71
CA SER A 114 9.84 26.14 13.64
C SER A 114 10.44 24.85 13.08
N GLY A 115 9.66 23.76 12.99
CA GLY A 115 10.09 22.62 12.16
C GLY A 115 9.04 21.60 11.78
N LEU A 116 7.77 21.82 12.13
CA LEU A 116 6.69 20.87 11.87
C LEU A 116 5.45 21.59 11.34
N THR A 117 4.87 21.07 10.26
CA THR A 117 3.60 21.54 9.68
C THR A 117 2.60 20.40 9.70
N VAL A 118 1.45 20.61 10.34
CA VAL A 118 0.31 19.69 10.29
C VAL A 118 -0.75 20.31 9.39
N TYR A 119 -1.18 19.57 8.37
CA TYR A 119 -2.24 19.99 7.48
C TYR A 119 -3.61 19.57 8.03
N PRO A 120 -4.70 20.24 7.62
CA PRO A 120 -6.06 19.82 7.94
C PRO A 120 -6.29 18.33 7.60
N PRO A 121 -7.04 17.59 8.43
CA PRO A 121 -7.25 16.18 8.20
C PRO A 121 -8.09 15.94 6.95
N VAL A 122 -7.78 14.86 6.26
CA VAL A 122 -8.63 14.32 5.19
C VAL A 122 -9.31 13.05 5.70
N TYR A 123 -10.57 12.85 5.33
CA TYR A 123 -11.27 11.59 5.55
C TYR A 123 -10.84 10.60 4.49
N ALA A 124 -10.02 9.63 4.88
CA ALA A 124 -9.56 8.58 3.97
C ALA A 124 -10.60 7.45 3.90
N PRO A 125 -10.87 6.87 2.72
CA PRO A 125 -11.64 5.63 2.63
C PRO A 125 -11.01 4.53 3.48
N VAL A 126 -11.80 3.79 4.26
CA VAL A 126 -11.30 2.69 5.10
C VAL A 126 -10.61 1.57 4.31
N SER A 127 -10.92 1.44 3.03
CA SER A 127 -10.24 0.50 2.12
C SER A 127 -8.84 0.95 1.69
N TYR A 128 -8.52 2.25 1.86
CA TYR A 128 -7.25 2.84 1.42
C TYR A 128 -6.25 2.95 2.56
N VAL A 129 -6.67 2.72 3.80
CA VAL A 129 -5.80 2.71 4.97
C VAL A 129 -5.42 1.26 5.28
N MET A 130 -4.13 0.96 5.21
CA MET A 130 -3.56 -0.38 5.33
C MET A 130 -2.79 -0.48 6.64
N ILE A 131 -3.28 -1.33 7.54
CA ILE A 131 -2.74 -1.56 8.89
C ILE A 131 -1.90 -2.84 8.89
N LEU A 132 -0.77 -2.82 9.60
CA LEU A 132 0.11 -3.97 9.71
C LEU A 132 -0.52 -5.05 10.63
N GLY A 133 -0.84 -6.21 10.08
CA GLY A 133 -1.33 -7.35 10.87
C GLY A 133 -0.22 -7.98 11.72
N SER A 134 -0.62 -8.81 12.69
CA SER A 134 0.32 -9.60 13.51
C SER A 134 1.18 -10.58 12.70
N THR A 135 0.73 -10.96 11.52
CA THR A 135 1.45 -11.83 10.57
C THR A 135 2.40 -11.04 9.66
N GLY A 136 2.54 -9.73 9.85
CA GLY A 136 3.35 -8.85 9.00
C GLY A 136 2.71 -8.50 7.65
N SER A 137 1.46 -8.90 7.42
CA SER A 137 0.72 -8.55 6.20
C SER A 137 -0.10 -7.27 6.40
N TYR A 138 -0.19 -6.44 5.36
CA TYR A 138 -1.04 -5.25 5.37
C TYR A 138 -2.51 -5.62 5.15
N ILE A 139 -3.37 -5.17 6.06
CA ILE A 139 -4.81 -5.46 6.08
C ILE A 139 -5.55 -4.12 5.97
N PRO A 140 -6.55 -3.98 5.08
CA PRO A 140 -7.36 -2.77 5.02
C PRO A 140 -8.06 -2.49 6.36
N LEU A 141 -8.12 -1.23 6.77
CA LEU A 141 -8.82 -0.78 7.97
C LEU A 141 -10.31 -1.15 7.94
N ALA A 142 -10.88 -1.29 6.73
CA ALA A 142 -12.23 -1.82 6.49
C ALA A 142 -12.51 -3.17 7.17
N ALA A 143 -11.48 -3.98 7.46
CA ALA A 143 -11.64 -5.24 8.18
C ALA A 143 -11.98 -5.04 9.67
N PHE A 144 -11.75 -3.85 10.22
CA PHE A 144 -11.94 -3.53 11.64
C PHE A 144 -13.05 -2.50 11.88
N THR A 145 -13.25 -1.57 10.94
CA THR A 145 -14.24 -0.49 11.06
C THR A 145 -14.74 -0.02 9.70
N ASN A 146 -15.97 0.47 9.67
CA ASN A 146 -16.57 1.10 8.49
C ASN A 146 -16.53 2.64 8.56
N VAL A 147 -15.95 3.21 9.62
CA VAL A 147 -15.92 4.65 9.84
C VAL A 147 -14.63 5.24 9.29
N TYR A 148 -14.75 6.29 8.48
CA TYR A 148 -13.60 6.88 7.79
C TYR A 148 -12.65 7.56 8.76
N PRO A 149 -11.36 7.16 8.82
CA PRO A 149 -10.41 7.80 9.70
C PRO A 149 -10.07 9.21 9.23
N LYS A 150 -9.85 10.09 10.22
CA LYS A 150 -9.17 11.37 9.98
C LYS A 150 -7.68 11.11 9.85
N VAL A 151 -7.13 11.41 8.69
CA VAL A 151 -5.70 11.27 8.40
C VAL A 151 -5.10 12.67 8.30
N TYR A 152 -4.14 12.97 9.16
CA TYR A 152 -3.42 14.23 9.19
C TYR A 152 -2.11 14.05 8.45
N LYS A 153 -1.83 14.93 7.48
CA LYS A 153 -0.51 15.02 6.87
C LYS A 153 0.40 15.84 7.78
N VAL A 154 1.59 15.32 8.05
CA VAL A 154 2.59 15.98 8.87
C VAL A 154 3.89 16.05 8.07
N THR A 155 4.44 17.25 7.95
CA THR A 155 5.75 17.46 7.33
C THR A 155 6.71 18.05 8.35
N VAL A 156 7.84 17.40 8.54
CA VAL A 156 8.95 17.83 9.40
C VAL A 156 10.03 18.41 8.51
N TYR A 157 10.53 19.61 8.83
CA TYR A 157 11.49 20.37 8.01
C TYR A 157 12.86 20.53 8.69
N SER A 158 13.01 20.08 9.92
CA SER A 158 14.20 20.29 10.75
C SER A 158 14.58 18.99 11.47
N THR A 159 15.88 18.78 11.66
CA THR A 159 16.44 17.69 12.46
C THR A 159 16.31 17.93 13.96
N ILE A 160 15.91 19.14 14.38
CA ILE A 160 15.64 19.46 15.78
C ILE A 160 14.33 18.78 16.16
N SER A 161 14.30 18.07 17.29
CA SER A 161 13.11 17.43 17.85
C SER A 161 11.90 18.37 17.83
N GLN A 162 10.85 17.96 17.13
CA GLN A 162 9.58 18.69 17.04
C GLN A 162 8.53 17.99 17.87
N LEU A 163 7.61 18.76 18.46
CA LEU A 163 6.52 18.21 19.27
C LEU A 163 5.20 18.25 18.50
N LEU A 164 4.71 17.06 18.13
CA LEU A 164 3.33 16.85 17.72
C LEU A 164 2.48 16.68 18.98
N VAL A 165 1.46 17.51 19.16
CA VAL A 165 0.63 17.48 20.36
C VAL A 165 -0.70 16.82 20.05
N ILE A 166 -0.97 15.70 20.68
CA ILE A 166 -2.22 14.97 20.49
C ILE A 166 -3.08 15.13 21.73
N ASN A 167 -4.21 15.81 21.56
CA ASN A 167 -5.22 15.90 22.60
C ASN A 167 -6.36 14.92 22.28
N ALA A 168 -6.43 13.85 23.05
CA ALA A 168 -7.53 12.90 23.03
C ALA A 168 -8.70 13.50 23.81
N THR A 169 -9.87 13.62 23.18
CA THR A 169 -11.03 14.29 23.78
C THR A 169 -11.61 13.58 25.00
N ARG A 170 -11.18 12.35 25.31
CA ARG A 170 -11.67 11.54 26.44
C ARG A 170 -10.53 10.72 27.04
N PRO A 171 -10.72 10.12 28.22
CA PRO A 171 -9.89 9.01 28.67
C PRO A 171 -10.23 7.72 27.93
N GLY A 172 -9.23 6.92 27.57
CA GLY A 172 -9.36 5.61 26.97
C GLY A 172 -8.04 5.03 26.47
N ASN A 173 -8.16 3.89 25.79
CA ASN A 173 -7.07 3.25 25.07
C ASN A 173 -7.08 3.68 23.61
N TYR A 174 -5.98 4.25 23.15
CA TYR A 174 -5.82 4.77 21.81
C TYR A 174 -4.68 4.10 21.08
N THR A 175 -4.84 4.00 19.76
CA THR A 175 -3.80 3.55 18.85
C THR A 175 -3.53 4.68 17.87
N LEU A 176 -2.35 5.25 17.99
CA LEU A 176 -1.84 6.21 17.02
C LEU A 176 -1.08 5.44 15.94
N ILE A 177 -1.46 5.65 14.69
CA ILE A 177 -0.86 4.96 13.55
C ILE A 177 -0.12 5.98 12.70
N PHE A 178 1.14 5.70 12.41
CA PHE A 178 2.01 6.45 11.52
C PHE A 178 2.08 5.74 10.18
N MET A 179 1.88 6.50 9.11
CA MET A 179 1.67 5.98 7.78
C MET A 179 2.47 6.76 6.75
N ILE A 180 2.82 6.11 5.66
CA ILE A 180 3.25 6.74 4.41
C ILE A 180 2.15 6.60 3.37
N GLN A 181 2.12 7.49 2.38
CA GLN A 181 1.24 7.35 1.24
C GLN A 181 2.01 6.76 0.06
N PHE A 182 1.47 5.70 -0.56
CA PHE A 182 2.03 5.03 -1.73
C PHE A 182 0.89 4.62 -2.67
N ASP A 183 0.95 5.04 -3.94
CA ASP A 183 -0.07 4.76 -4.97
C ASP A 183 -1.52 4.99 -4.51
N ASN A 184 -1.76 6.08 -3.75
CA ASN A 184 -3.03 6.50 -3.14
C ASN A 184 -3.48 5.76 -1.87
N TYR A 185 -2.74 4.74 -1.43
CA TYR A 185 -3.01 4.03 -0.18
C TYR A 185 -2.12 4.58 0.93
N TYR A 186 -2.62 4.53 2.17
CA TYR A 186 -1.87 4.84 3.38
C TYR A 186 -1.38 3.55 4.01
N TYR A 187 -0.07 3.33 4.08
CA TYR A 187 0.52 2.15 4.68
C TYR A 187 1.13 2.49 6.03
N GLU A 188 0.71 1.78 7.07
CA GLU A 188 1.34 1.88 8.37
C GLU A 188 2.82 1.50 8.30
N PHE A 189 3.69 2.31 8.88
CA PHE A 189 5.08 1.92 9.14
C PHE A 189 5.39 1.84 10.64
N ASN A 190 4.56 2.45 11.50
CA ASN A 190 4.70 2.37 12.95
C ASN A 190 3.35 2.62 13.65
N ARG A 191 3.21 2.12 14.88
CA ARG A 191 2.06 2.44 15.75
C ARG A 191 2.49 2.60 17.20
N LEU A 192 1.78 3.47 17.90
CA LEU A 192 1.93 3.68 19.34
C LEU A 192 0.60 3.42 20.02
N ARG A 193 0.64 2.60 21.08
CA ARG A 193 -0.52 2.39 21.96
C ARG A 193 -0.41 3.37 23.10
N LEU A 194 -1.42 4.22 23.22
CA LEU A 194 -1.55 5.24 24.24
C LEU A 194 -2.66 4.81 25.19
N SER A 195 -2.45 4.98 26.48
CA SER A 195 -3.47 4.73 27.50
C SER A 195 -3.51 5.95 28.39
N SER A 196 -4.68 6.53 28.55
CA SER A 196 -4.91 7.45 29.66
C SER A 196 -5.44 6.68 30.86
N GLY A 197 -4.82 6.86 32.02
CA GLY A 197 -5.34 6.35 33.29
C GLY A 197 -6.66 7.00 33.71
#